data_AF-A0A6M1LDC1-F1
#
_entry.id   AF-A0A6M1LDC1-F1
#
_cell.length_a   1.000
_cell.length_b   1.000
_cell.length_c   1.000
_cell.angle_alpha   90.00
_cell.angle_beta   90.00
_cell.angle_gamma   90.00
#
_symmetry.space_group_name_H-M   'P 1'
#
loop_
_entity.id
_entity.type
_entity.pdbx_description
1 polymer ?
#
loop_
_entity_poly.entity_id
_entity_poly.type
_entity_poly.pdbx_seq_one_letter_code
_entity_poly.pdbx_strand_id
1 'polypeptide(L)'
;MVFGILSAVVHVATGAVLGQLLGGGVGLLIGAGIGLLVGTVFGWAVAAAEVYAASPRGVFLFIVDHTWSLLNTLVGAIYLALHLVFGHSLDRVTSRHSCRVNVVEGVSPRYATTLGTVCAGSGPGIQRHEDVHIFQARLLGPLYIPLVVANYVLFTIAPIWLLYHDHTGAPINRFTRYFEIGVYPHVWNEAIAYRIQGTPPR
;
A
#
# COMPACT_ATOMS: atom_id res chain seq x y z
N MET A 1 -13.72 -13.51 10.10
CA MET A 1 -13.58 -14.80 9.38
C MET A 1 -14.04 -14.73 7.92
N VAL A 2 -15.31 -14.43 7.61
CA VAL A 2 -15.86 -14.44 6.23
C VAL A 2 -15.07 -13.56 5.25
N PHE A 3 -14.80 -12.29 5.60
CA PHE A 3 -14.01 -11.39 4.74
C PHE A 3 -12.62 -11.93 4.41
N GLY A 4 -11.97 -12.64 5.34
CA GLY A 4 -10.66 -13.24 5.10
C GLY A 4 -10.71 -14.37 4.08
N ILE A 5 -11.70 -15.24 4.18
CA ILE A 5 -11.93 -16.34 3.22
C ILE A 5 -12.23 -15.77 1.83
N LEU A 6 -13.14 -14.79 1.74
CA LEU A 6 -13.47 -14.15 0.47
C LEU A 6 -12.26 -13.45 -0.14
N SER A 7 -11.45 -12.78 0.69
CA SER A 7 -10.21 -12.15 0.24
C SER A 7 -9.25 -13.18 -0.38
N ALA A 8 -9.03 -14.31 0.28
CA ALA A 8 -8.17 -15.38 -0.24
C ALA A 8 -8.67 -15.91 -1.58
N VAL A 9 -9.98 -16.17 -1.70
CA VAL A 9 -10.61 -16.64 -2.95
C VAL A 9 -10.41 -15.63 -4.09
N VAL A 10 -10.62 -14.34 -3.83
CA VAL A 10 -10.42 -13.28 -4.83
C VAL A 10 -8.97 -13.24 -5.30
N HIS A 11 -8.00 -13.38 -4.40
CA HIS A 11 -6.58 -13.38 -4.77
C HIS A 11 -6.19 -14.62 -5.60
N VAL A 12 -6.71 -15.81 -5.26
CA VAL A 12 -6.52 -17.04 -6.06
C VAL A 12 -7.07 -16.83 -7.47
N ALA A 13 -8.32 -16.35 -7.59
CA ALA A 13 -8.97 -16.11 -8.87
C ALA A 13 -8.22 -15.07 -9.69
N THR A 14 -7.80 -13.96 -9.06
CA THR A 14 -7.02 -12.90 -9.70
C THR A 14 -5.69 -13.43 -10.23
N GLY A 15 -4.96 -14.18 -9.40
CA GLY A 15 -3.70 -14.81 -9.80
C GLY A 15 -3.89 -15.77 -10.96
N ALA A 16 -4.92 -16.63 -10.91
CA ALA A 16 -5.23 -17.58 -11.98
C ALA A 16 -5.54 -16.87 -13.31
N VAL A 17 -6.35 -15.80 -13.28
CA VAL A 17 -6.71 -15.00 -14.47
C VAL A 17 -5.48 -14.31 -15.05
N LEU A 18 -4.70 -13.61 -14.24
CA LEU A 18 -3.48 -12.93 -14.69
C LEU A 18 -2.46 -13.94 -15.24
N GLY A 19 -2.29 -15.06 -14.57
CA GLY A 19 -1.42 -16.14 -15.01
C GLY A 19 -1.85 -16.72 -16.35
N GLN A 20 -3.16 -17.00 -16.53
CA GLN A 20 -3.71 -17.48 -17.80
C GLN A 20 -3.43 -16.49 -18.95
N LEU A 21 -3.62 -15.19 -18.70
CA LEU A 21 -3.39 -14.16 -19.71
C LEU A 21 -1.92 -14.05 -20.14
N LEU A 22 -0.98 -14.31 -19.23
CA LEU A 22 0.45 -14.19 -19.48
C LEU A 22 1.10 -15.47 -20.02
N GLY A 23 0.56 -16.65 -19.69
CA GLY A 23 1.23 -17.93 -19.95
C GLY A 23 0.32 -19.11 -20.28
N GLY A 24 -0.94 -18.85 -20.66
CA GLY A 24 -1.92 -19.90 -20.96
C GLY A 24 -2.17 -20.83 -19.77
N GLY A 25 -2.46 -22.11 -20.04
CA GLY A 25 -2.83 -23.07 -18.98
C GLY A 25 -1.75 -23.29 -17.91
N VAL A 26 -0.47 -23.24 -18.28
CA VAL A 26 0.64 -23.30 -17.31
C VAL A 26 0.67 -22.04 -16.44
N GLY A 27 0.53 -20.88 -17.07
CA GLY A 27 0.43 -19.60 -16.37
C GLY A 27 -0.74 -19.57 -15.39
N LEU A 28 -1.91 -20.13 -15.74
CA LEU A 28 -3.06 -20.26 -14.84
C LEU A 28 -2.70 -21.00 -13.56
N LEU A 29 -2.07 -22.16 -13.66
CA LEU A 29 -1.72 -22.98 -12.50
C LEU A 29 -0.71 -22.27 -11.60
N ILE A 30 0.33 -21.66 -12.20
CA ILE A 30 1.34 -20.87 -11.47
C ILE A 30 0.67 -19.67 -10.79
N GLY A 31 -0.14 -18.92 -11.52
CA GLY A 31 -0.85 -17.75 -11.03
C GLY A 31 -1.83 -18.09 -9.90
N ALA A 32 -2.57 -19.18 -10.02
CA ALA A 32 -3.45 -19.68 -8.97
C ALA A 32 -2.66 -20.08 -7.72
N GLY A 33 -1.51 -20.74 -7.87
CA GLY A 33 -0.62 -21.09 -6.75
C GLY A 33 -0.07 -19.88 -6.02
N ILE A 34 0.41 -18.86 -6.76
CA ILE A 34 0.87 -17.60 -6.17
C ILE A 34 -0.29 -16.86 -5.49
N GLY A 35 -1.45 -16.79 -6.16
CA GLY A 35 -2.67 -16.19 -5.63
C GLY A 35 -3.17 -16.87 -4.35
N LEU A 36 -3.03 -18.20 -4.26
CA LEU A 36 -3.33 -18.97 -3.06
C LEU A 36 -2.37 -18.63 -1.91
N LEU A 37 -1.06 -18.59 -2.19
CA LEU A 37 -0.05 -18.27 -1.18
C LEU A 37 -0.28 -16.86 -0.61
N VAL A 38 -0.31 -15.85 -1.47
CA VAL A 38 -0.49 -14.44 -1.08
C VAL A 38 -1.89 -14.22 -0.48
N GLY A 39 -2.92 -14.78 -1.10
CA GLY A 39 -4.30 -14.66 -0.67
C GLY A 39 -4.58 -15.30 0.68
N THR A 40 -3.97 -16.44 0.99
CA THR A 40 -4.12 -17.10 2.29
C THR A 40 -3.50 -16.27 3.40
N VAL A 41 -2.29 -15.73 3.18
CA VAL A 41 -1.60 -14.88 4.15
C VAL A 41 -2.40 -13.61 4.43
N PHE A 42 -2.82 -12.92 3.37
CA PHE A 42 -3.59 -11.69 3.50
C PHE A 42 -4.99 -11.94 4.08
N GLY A 43 -5.68 -12.98 3.62
CA GLY A 43 -6.99 -13.40 4.13
C GLY A 43 -6.94 -13.77 5.62
N TRP A 44 -5.88 -14.47 6.06
CA TRP A 44 -5.63 -14.74 7.47
C TRP A 44 -5.47 -13.45 8.26
N ALA A 45 -4.65 -12.50 7.81
CA ALA A 45 -4.46 -11.23 8.51
C ALA A 45 -5.77 -10.43 8.60
N VAL A 46 -6.54 -10.36 7.51
CA VAL A 46 -7.87 -9.73 7.47
C VAL A 46 -8.81 -10.36 8.50
N ALA A 47 -8.82 -11.69 8.61
CA ALA A 47 -9.66 -12.40 9.57
C ALA A 47 -9.16 -12.23 11.02
N ALA A 48 -7.87 -12.37 11.26
CA ALA A 48 -7.24 -12.37 12.58
C ALA A 48 -7.23 -10.98 13.24
N ALA A 49 -7.16 -9.92 12.43
CA ALA A 49 -7.24 -8.55 12.90
C ALA A 49 -8.64 -7.92 12.79
N GLU A 50 -9.65 -8.66 12.31
CA GLU A 50 -11.02 -8.15 12.11
C GLU A 50 -11.02 -6.83 11.30
N VAL A 51 -10.29 -6.80 10.19
CA VAL A 51 -10.01 -5.57 9.42
C VAL A 51 -11.29 -4.88 8.94
N TYR A 52 -12.27 -5.67 8.50
CA TYR A 52 -13.56 -5.18 8.03
C TYR A 52 -14.65 -5.54 9.05
N ALA A 53 -15.35 -4.53 9.54
CA ALA A 53 -16.56 -4.71 10.34
C ALA A 53 -17.72 -5.19 9.46
N ALA A 54 -18.67 -5.94 10.04
CA ALA A 54 -19.95 -6.28 9.40
C ALA A 54 -20.92 -5.07 9.41
N SER A 55 -20.43 -3.91 8.98
CA SER A 55 -21.18 -2.65 8.87
C SER A 55 -21.28 -2.24 7.40
N PRO A 56 -22.22 -1.35 7.01
CA PRO A 56 -22.34 -0.88 5.63
C PRO A 56 -21.02 -0.33 5.08
N ARG A 57 -20.28 0.45 5.89
CA ARG A 57 -18.96 0.96 5.54
C ARG A 57 -17.93 -0.15 5.33
N GLY A 58 -17.87 -1.12 6.24
CA GLY A 58 -16.92 -2.23 6.15
C GLY A 58 -17.15 -3.10 4.91
N VAL A 59 -18.41 -3.42 4.62
CA VAL A 59 -18.80 -4.15 3.41
C VAL A 59 -18.47 -3.35 2.15
N PHE A 60 -18.83 -2.06 2.12
CA PHE A 60 -18.55 -1.19 0.97
C PHE A 60 -17.04 -1.11 0.68
N LEU A 61 -16.22 -0.82 1.69
CA LEU A 61 -14.77 -0.73 1.52
C LEU A 61 -14.15 -2.09 1.16
N PHE A 62 -14.66 -3.20 1.71
CA PHE A 62 -14.24 -4.53 1.28
C PHE A 62 -14.47 -4.75 -0.22
N ILE A 63 -15.66 -4.39 -0.72
CA ILE A 63 -16.00 -4.49 -2.14
C ILE A 63 -15.05 -3.63 -2.97
N VAL A 64 -14.84 -2.36 -2.60
CA VAL A 64 -13.92 -1.45 -3.30
C VAL A 64 -12.50 -2.04 -3.35
N ASP A 65 -12.00 -2.52 -2.22
CA ASP A 65 -10.65 -3.08 -2.10
C ASP A 65 -10.45 -4.36 -2.93
N HIS A 66 -11.51 -5.14 -3.16
CA HIS A 66 -11.45 -6.43 -3.88
C HIS A 66 -12.05 -6.38 -5.30
N THR A 67 -12.39 -5.20 -5.80
CA THR A 67 -12.86 -5.01 -7.18
C THR A 67 -12.11 -3.86 -7.84
N TRP A 68 -12.47 -2.62 -7.51
CA TRP A 68 -11.91 -1.42 -8.10
C TRP A 68 -10.42 -1.21 -7.74
N SER A 69 -10.06 -1.37 -6.46
CA SER A 69 -8.69 -1.19 -5.96
C SER A 69 -7.91 -2.51 -5.88
N LEU A 70 -8.39 -3.56 -6.53
CA LEU A 70 -7.87 -4.93 -6.39
C LEU A 70 -6.36 -5.03 -6.66
N LEU A 71 -5.85 -4.35 -7.69
CA LEU A 71 -4.42 -4.38 -7.99
C LEU A 71 -3.58 -3.73 -6.89
N ASN A 72 -4.08 -2.67 -6.25
CA ASN A 72 -3.39 -2.06 -5.11
C ASN A 72 -3.43 -3.01 -3.90
N THR A 73 -4.59 -3.62 -3.63
CA THR A 73 -4.74 -4.62 -2.55
C THR A 73 -3.81 -5.80 -2.75
N LEU A 74 -3.64 -6.29 -3.99
CA LEU A 74 -2.70 -7.35 -4.32
C LEU A 74 -1.25 -6.96 -4.00
N VAL A 75 -0.84 -5.75 -4.37
CA VAL A 75 0.52 -5.26 -4.04
C VAL A 75 0.69 -5.14 -2.52
N GLY A 76 -0.32 -4.65 -1.80
CA GLY A 76 -0.34 -4.65 -0.34
C GLY A 76 -0.25 -6.05 0.26
N ALA A 77 -0.97 -7.03 -0.28
CA ALA A 77 -0.94 -8.41 0.17
C ALA A 77 0.44 -9.06 0.00
N ILE A 78 1.12 -8.80 -1.13
CA ILE A 78 2.51 -9.22 -1.34
C ILE A 78 3.43 -8.54 -0.32
N TYR A 79 3.26 -7.24 -0.12
CA TYR A 79 4.04 -6.46 0.85
C TYR A 79 3.88 -7.01 2.28
N LEU A 80 2.66 -7.33 2.71
CA LEU A 80 2.40 -8.00 3.97
C LEU A 80 3.11 -9.36 4.07
N ALA A 81 3.00 -10.19 3.02
CA ALA A 81 3.63 -11.50 3.01
C ALA A 81 5.15 -11.40 3.20
N LEU A 82 5.80 -10.44 2.54
CA LEU A 82 7.23 -10.17 2.73
C LEU A 82 7.53 -9.75 4.18
N HIS A 83 6.75 -8.85 4.76
CA HIS A 83 6.93 -8.45 6.16
C HIS A 83 6.86 -9.63 7.14
N LEU A 84 5.88 -10.51 6.95
CA LEU A 84 5.74 -11.70 7.80
C LEU A 84 6.89 -12.69 7.61
N VAL A 85 7.44 -12.82 6.40
CA VAL A 85 8.66 -13.62 6.15
C VAL A 85 9.86 -13.07 6.93
N PHE A 86 9.96 -11.74 7.09
CA PHE A 86 11.00 -11.12 7.91
C PHE A 86 10.71 -11.13 9.42
N GLY A 87 9.65 -11.83 9.86
CA GLY A 87 9.30 -11.95 11.27
C GLY A 87 8.62 -10.71 11.86
N HIS A 88 8.13 -9.80 11.02
CA HIS A 88 7.37 -8.65 11.48
C HIS A 88 5.99 -9.09 11.99
N SER A 89 5.40 -8.28 12.86
CA SER A 89 4.20 -8.58 13.61
C SER A 89 3.00 -7.79 13.12
N LEU A 90 1.86 -8.46 13.05
CA LEU A 90 0.57 -7.84 12.75
C LEU A 90 0.11 -6.96 13.93
N ASP A 91 -0.13 -5.68 13.69
CA ASP A 91 -0.78 -4.79 14.65
C ASP A 91 -2.30 -4.98 14.57
N ARG A 92 -2.81 -5.93 15.34
CA ARG A 92 -4.24 -6.25 15.38
C ARG A 92 -5.09 -5.15 15.98
N VAL A 93 -4.54 -4.37 16.92
CA VAL A 93 -5.29 -3.33 17.63
C VAL A 93 -5.60 -2.19 16.66
N THR A 94 -4.58 -1.71 15.95
CA THR A 94 -4.74 -0.60 15.00
C THR A 94 -5.48 -1.01 13.72
N SER A 95 -5.39 -2.29 13.33
CA SER A 95 -6.07 -2.84 12.15
C SER A 95 -7.57 -3.08 12.36
N ARG A 96 -8.02 -3.23 13.60
CA ARG A 96 -9.38 -3.65 13.90
C ARG A 96 -10.39 -2.64 13.38
N HIS A 97 -11.26 -3.10 12.47
CA HIS A 97 -12.30 -2.30 11.81
C HIS A 97 -11.80 -1.04 11.08
N SER A 98 -10.48 -0.90 10.87
CA SER A 98 -9.91 0.25 10.18
C SER A 98 -9.98 0.12 8.66
N CYS A 99 -10.42 -1.04 8.15
CA CYS A 99 -10.40 -1.37 6.72
C CYS A 99 -8.97 -1.27 6.13
N ARG A 100 -7.95 -1.58 6.94
CA ARG A 100 -6.54 -1.73 6.55
C ARG A 100 -5.85 -2.74 7.46
N VAL A 101 -4.81 -3.38 6.95
CA VAL A 101 -3.89 -4.22 7.73
C VAL A 101 -2.71 -3.34 8.15
N ASN A 102 -2.36 -3.33 9.43
CA ASN A 102 -1.20 -2.63 9.97
C ASN A 102 -0.16 -3.63 10.46
N VAL A 103 1.10 -3.36 10.18
CA VAL A 103 2.28 -4.09 10.67
C VAL A 103 3.02 -3.16 11.62
N VAL A 104 3.43 -3.69 12.78
CA VAL A 104 4.10 -2.92 13.85
C VAL A 104 5.40 -2.32 13.33
N GLU A 105 6.22 -3.13 12.67
CA GLU A 105 7.55 -2.75 12.21
C GLU A 105 7.51 -2.20 10.78
N GLY A 106 8.15 -1.05 10.57
CA GLY A 106 8.33 -0.44 9.26
C GLY A 106 9.57 -0.94 8.53
N VAL A 107 9.70 -0.56 7.25
CA VAL A 107 10.92 -0.80 6.45
C VAL A 107 12.04 0.16 6.86
N SER A 108 11.67 1.34 7.39
CA SER A 108 12.60 2.33 7.91
C SER A 108 12.11 2.82 9.28
N PRO A 109 13.01 3.06 10.25
CA PRO A 109 12.62 3.62 11.54
C PRO A 109 12.07 5.05 11.45
N ARG A 110 12.13 5.69 10.27
CA ARG A 110 11.70 7.08 10.05
C ARG A 110 10.40 7.22 9.26
N TYR A 111 9.97 6.16 8.59
CA TYR A 111 8.88 6.22 7.63
C TYR A 111 7.91 5.08 7.86
N ALA A 112 6.63 5.41 7.90
CA ALA A 112 5.60 4.43 7.60
C ALA A 112 5.52 4.25 6.08
N THR A 113 5.04 3.11 5.64
CA THR A 113 4.83 2.85 4.22
C THR A 113 3.52 2.13 4.03
N THR A 114 2.68 2.68 3.15
CA THR A 114 1.41 2.08 2.78
C THR A 114 1.39 1.67 1.33
N LEU A 115 1.13 0.38 1.09
CA LEU A 115 0.87 -0.18 -0.23
C LEU A 115 -0.51 -0.82 -0.23
N GLY A 116 -1.40 -0.28 -1.07
CA GLY A 116 -2.80 -0.69 -1.10
C GLY A 116 -3.49 -0.53 0.24
N THR A 117 -3.90 -1.65 0.84
CA THR A 117 -4.59 -1.68 2.15
C THR A 117 -3.66 -2.10 3.29
N VAL A 118 -2.35 -2.19 3.06
CA VAL A 118 -1.36 -2.62 4.06
C VAL A 118 -0.43 -1.47 4.40
N CYS A 119 -0.33 -1.17 5.69
CA CYS A 119 0.50 -0.11 6.25
C CYS A 119 1.53 -0.73 7.20
N ALA A 120 2.81 -0.38 7.06
CA ALA A 120 3.87 -0.87 7.94
C ALA A 120 4.58 0.29 8.65
N GLY A 121 4.90 0.10 9.94
CA GLY A 121 5.62 1.09 10.74
C GLY A 121 4.78 2.27 11.21
N SER A 122 3.46 2.11 11.29
CA SER A 122 2.57 3.21 11.61
C SER A 122 2.48 3.52 13.11
N GLY A 123 2.61 4.81 13.44
CA GLY A 123 2.34 5.36 14.76
C GLY A 123 1.22 6.41 14.72
N PRO A 124 0.62 6.80 15.86
CA PRO A 124 -0.56 7.68 15.89
C PRO A 124 -0.40 9.01 15.15
N GLY A 125 0.81 9.58 15.11
CA GLY A 125 1.10 10.84 14.43
C GLY A 125 1.22 10.74 12.90
N ILE A 126 1.45 9.54 12.36
CA ILE A 126 1.64 9.29 10.92
C ILE A 126 0.39 8.67 10.28
N GLN A 127 -0.53 8.10 11.06
CA GLN A 127 -1.67 7.38 10.51
C GLN A 127 -2.58 8.20 9.60
N ARG A 128 -2.73 9.50 9.86
CA ARG A 128 -3.49 10.39 8.96
C ARG A 128 -2.87 10.53 7.58
N HIS A 129 -1.54 10.49 7.49
CA HIS A 129 -0.79 10.50 6.23
C HIS A 129 -1.06 9.20 5.47
N GLU A 130 -0.93 8.07 6.15
CA GLU A 130 -1.15 6.74 5.56
C GLU A 130 -2.60 6.53 5.10
N ASP A 131 -3.58 7.08 5.84
CA ASP A 131 -4.99 7.05 5.44
C ASP A 131 -5.24 7.78 4.11
N VAL A 132 -4.45 8.81 3.80
CA VAL A 132 -4.52 9.52 2.51
C VAL A 132 -4.07 8.61 1.38
N HIS A 133 -3.01 7.83 1.55
CA HIS A 133 -2.55 6.89 0.52
C HIS A 133 -3.58 5.80 0.24
N ILE A 134 -4.23 5.26 1.27
CA ILE A 134 -5.31 4.29 1.11
C ILE A 134 -6.50 4.92 0.38
N PHE A 135 -6.86 6.16 0.75
CA PHE A 135 -7.92 6.89 0.05
C PHE A 135 -7.56 7.13 -1.42
N GLN A 136 -6.35 7.58 -1.72
CA GLN A 136 -5.86 7.77 -3.09
C GLN A 136 -5.91 6.46 -3.89
N ALA A 137 -5.49 5.34 -3.29
CA ALA A 137 -5.57 4.01 -3.90
C ALA A 137 -7.01 3.61 -4.23
N ARG A 138 -7.94 3.83 -3.29
CA ARG A 138 -9.37 3.55 -3.49
C ARG A 138 -10.02 4.48 -4.50
N LEU A 139 -9.60 5.74 -4.55
CA LEU A 139 -10.14 6.72 -5.49
C LEU A 139 -9.73 6.39 -6.92
N LEU A 140 -8.43 6.17 -7.13
CA LEU A 140 -7.84 5.99 -8.46
C LEU A 140 -7.85 4.54 -8.94
N GLY A 141 -8.17 3.59 -8.05
CA GLY A 141 -8.28 2.17 -8.36
C GLY A 141 -7.03 1.64 -9.04
N PRO A 142 -7.14 0.94 -10.18
CA PRO A 142 -5.99 0.29 -10.83
C PRO A 142 -4.93 1.28 -11.32
N LEU A 143 -5.25 2.57 -11.44
CA LEU A 143 -4.32 3.61 -11.92
C LEU A 143 -3.43 4.18 -10.82
N TYR A 144 -3.71 3.96 -9.54
CA TYR A 144 -2.98 4.59 -8.44
C TYR A 144 -1.46 4.32 -8.50
N ILE A 145 -1.06 3.06 -8.37
CA ILE A 145 0.36 2.68 -8.40
C ILE A 145 1.05 3.10 -9.70
N PRO A 146 0.49 2.85 -10.91
CA PRO A 146 1.07 3.36 -12.15
C PRO A 146 1.31 4.87 -12.15
N LEU A 147 0.35 5.67 -11.68
CA LEU A 147 0.47 7.14 -11.64
C LEU A 147 1.51 7.61 -10.60
N VAL A 148 1.61 6.94 -9.46
CA VAL A 148 2.64 7.20 -8.46
C VAL A 148 4.03 6.91 -9.06
N VAL A 149 4.21 5.74 -9.65
CA VAL A 149 5.48 5.33 -10.30
C VAL A 149 5.85 6.29 -11.43
N ALA A 150 4.91 6.65 -12.31
CA ALA A 150 5.16 7.59 -13.38
C ALA A 150 5.60 8.96 -12.85
N ASN A 151 4.98 9.44 -11.76
CA ASN A 151 5.38 10.72 -11.17
C ASN A 151 6.75 10.64 -10.50
N TYR A 152 7.08 9.54 -9.81
CA TYR A 152 8.43 9.31 -9.29
C TYR A 152 9.48 9.35 -10.41
N VAL A 153 9.25 8.65 -11.52
CA VAL A 153 10.16 8.65 -12.67
C VAL A 153 10.29 10.05 -13.26
N LEU A 154 9.16 10.72 -13.50
CA LEU A 154 9.16 12.08 -14.05
C LEU A 154 9.92 13.06 -13.15
N PHE A 155 9.67 13.05 -11.84
CA PHE A 155 10.30 13.99 -10.91
C PHE A 155 11.75 13.62 -10.60
N THR A 156 12.16 12.38 -10.85
CA THR A 156 13.57 11.98 -10.82
C THR A 156 14.34 12.52 -12.01
N ILE A 157 13.77 12.42 -13.22
CA ILE A 157 14.44 12.78 -14.49
C ILE A 157 14.29 14.28 -14.81
N ALA A 158 13.12 14.85 -14.58
CA ALA A 158 12.77 16.24 -14.82
C ALA A 158 12.35 16.89 -13.49
N PRO A 159 13.30 17.24 -12.61
CA PRO A 159 13.03 17.68 -11.24
C PRO A 159 12.53 19.13 -11.17
N ILE A 160 11.33 19.38 -11.71
CA ILE A 160 10.68 20.70 -11.67
C ILE A 160 10.48 21.22 -10.24
N TRP A 161 10.47 20.31 -9.27
CA TRP A 161 10.39 20.62 -7.85
C TRP A 161 11.59 21.40 -7.32
N LEU A 162 12.75 21.36 -7.99
CA LEU A 162 13.90 22.22 -7.65
C LEU A 162 13.55 23.71 -7.70
N LEU A 163 12.54 24.12 -8.48
CA LEU A 163 12.12 25.51 -8.58
C LEU A 163 11.42 26.04 -7.32
N TYR A 164 10.86 25.15 -6.49
CA TYR A 164 10.08 25.53 -5.30
C TYR A 164 10.48 24.74 -4.03
N HIS A 165 11.56 23.97 -4.12
CA HIS A 165 12.17 23.26 -2.98
C HIS A 165 12.75 24.24 -1.95
N ASP A 166 12.65 23.91 -0.67
CA ASP A 166 13.28 24.68 0.40
C ASP A 166 14.78 24.35 0.49
N HIS A 167 15.56 25.04 -0.35
CA HIS A 167 17.01 24.86 -0.42
C HIS A 167 17.75 25.26 0.87
N THR A 168 17.12 26.07 1.73
CA THR A 168 17.75 26.57 2.97
C THR A 168 17.44 25.64 4.15
N GLY A 169 16.17 25.27 4.32
CA GLY A 169 15.72 24.40 5.41
C GLY A 169 15.95 22.90 5.16
N ALA A 170 16.08 22.49 3.90
CA ALA A 170 16.31 21.09 3.51
C ALA A 170 17.38 20.99 2.40
N PRO A 171 18.67 21.26 2.71
CA PRO A 171 19.71 21.26 1.68
C PRO A 171 19.97 19.87 1.10
N ILE A 172 20.05 19.79 -0.24
CA ILE A 172 20.37 18.56 -0.98
C ILE A 172 21.90 18.49 -1.15
N ASN A 173 22.57 17.93 -0.14
CA ASN A 173 24.03 17.88 -0.06
C ASN A 173 24.63 16.49 -0.35
N ARG A 174 23.80 15.49 -0.64
CA ARG A 174 24.23 14.13 -1.00
C ARG A 174 23.19 13.44 -1.86
N PHE A 175 23.63 12.42 -2.60
CA PHE A 175 22.78 11.66 -3.51
C PHE A 175 21.53 11.09 -2.83
N THR A 176 21.64 10.52 -1.62
CA THR A 176 20.46 9.97 -0.93
C THR A 176 19.44 11.04 -0.57
N ARG A 177 19.89 12.26 -0.21
CA ARG A 177 19.01 13.38 0.09
C ARG A 177 18.23 13.86 -1.13
N TYR A 178 18.79 13.71 -2.33
CA TYR A 178 18.04 14.00 -3.56
C TYR A 178 16.73 13.20 -3.61
N PHE A 179 16.73 11.94 -3.15
CA PHE A 179 15.52 11.13 -3.09
C PHE A 179 14.72 11.36 -1.81
N GLU A 180 15.36 11.37 -0.63
CA GLU A 180 14.67 11.42 0.67
C GLU A 180 13.93 12.74 0.92
N ILE A 181 14.51 13.87 0.52
CA ILE A 181 13.96 15.21 0.76
C ILE A 181 13.71 16.01 -0.52
N GLY A 182 14.22 15.54 -1.66
CA GLY A 182 13.93 16.09 -2.97
C GLY A 182 12.76 15.37 -3.62
N VAL A 183 13.00 14.27 -4.34
CA VAL A 183 11.95 13.58 -5.11
C VAL A 183 10.77 13.15 -4.24
N TYR A 184 11.00 12.39 -3.16
CA TYR A 184 9.96 11.75 -2.34
C TYR A 184 8.87 12.73 -1.87
N PRO A 185 9.15 13.81 -1.12
CA PRO A 185 8.10 14.69 -0.61
C PRO A 185 7.40 15.52 -1.69
N HIS A 186 7.95 15.58 -2.90
CA HIS A 186 7.40 16.37 -4.01
C HIS A 186 6.53 15.54 -4.95
N VAL A 187 6.58 14.21 -4.90
CA VAL A 187 5.61 13.37 -5.64
C VAL A 187 4.21 13.69 -5.17
N TRP A 188 3.25 13.80 -6.11
CA TRP A 188 1.91 14.33 -5.82
C TRP A 188 1.20 13.57 -4.68
N ASN A 189 1.41 12.26 -4.57
CA ASN A 189 0.74 11.44 -3.56
C ASN A 189 1.25 11.79 -2.15
N GLU A 190 2.56 11.94 -1.99
CA GLU A 190 3.22 12.38 -0.75
C GLU A 190 2.91 13.84 -0.45
N ALA A 191 3.01 14.73 -1.44
CA ALA A 191 2.75 16.15 -1.27
C ALA A 191 1.33 16.43 -0.76
N ILE A 192 0.33 15.68 -1.23
CA ILE A 192 -1.04 15.76 -0.73
C ILE A 192 -1.15 15.21 0.69
N ALA A 193 -0.51 14.07 0.98
CA ALA A 193 -0.55 13.46 2.30
C ALA A 193 0.11 14.35 3.36
N TYR A 194 1.24 14.99 3.03
CA TYR A 194 1.88 15.98 3.89
C TYR A 194 0.99 17.20 4.13
N ARG A 195 0.30 17.74 3.12
CA ARG A 195 -0.64 18.86 3.34
C ARG A 195 -1.74 18.54 4.36
N ILE A 196 -2.10 17.27 4.51
CA ILE A 196 -3.13 16.82 5.47
C ILE A 196 -2.52 16.52 6.84
N GLN A 197 -1.32 15.94 6.89
CA GLN A 197 -0.66 15.58 8.15
C GLN A 197 0.07 16.77 8.82
N GLY A 198 0.73 17.64 8.04
CA GLY A 198 1.59 18.71 8.54
C GLY A 198 2.87 18.91 7.70
N THR A 199 4.03 19.08 8.35
CA THR A 199 5.29 19.38 7.65
C THR A 199 5.97 18.10 7.14
N PRO A 200 6.52 18.11 5.91
CA PRO A 200 7.31 17.01 5.38
C PRO A 200 8.63 16.81 6.15
N PRO A 201 9.29 15.64 6.00
CA PRO A 201 10.62 15.37 6.53
C PRO A 201 11.62 16.46 6.10
N ARG A 202 12.51 16.86 7.01
CA ARG A 202 13.59 17.84 6.79
C ARG A 202 14.97 17.18 6.91
#